data_AF-A0A7X7B0R6-F1
#
_entry.id   AF-A0A7X7B0R6-F1
#
_cell.length_a   1.000
_cell.length_b   1.000
_cell.length_c   1.000
_cell.angle_alpha   90.00
_cell.angle_beta   90.00
_cell.angle_gamma   90.00
#
_symmetry.space_group_name_H-M   'P 1'
#
loop_
_entity.id
_entity.type
_entity.pdbx_description
1 polymer ?
#
loop_
_entity_poly.entity_id
_entity_poly.type
_entity_poly.pdbx_seq_one_letter_code
_entity_poly.pdbx_strand_id
1 'polypeptide(L)' 'MMRALWSASSGMQAQQLNVDIISNNLANVNTTGFKKSRAEFKDLLYEVVKRPSVY' A
#
# COMPACT_ATOMS: atom_id res chain seq x y z
N MET A 1 10.78 17.76 -0.08
CA MET A 1 11.62 16.70 0.54
C MET A 1 10.79 15.81 1.47
N MET A 2 10.26 16.31 2.59
CA MET A 2 9.51 15.49 3.57
C MET A 2 8.29 14.75 3.00
N ARG A 3 7.43 15.40 2.19
CA ARG A 3 6.25 14.73 1.59
C ARG A 3 6.64 13.54 0.70
N ALA A 4 7.70 13.67 -0.09
CA ALA A 4 8.19 12.59 -0.95
C ALA A 4 8.75 11.41 -0.14
N LEU A 5 9.44 11.69 0.98
CA LEU A 5 9.92 10.65 1.90
C LEU A 5 8.75 9.89 2.53
N TRP A 6 7.69 10.59 2.96
CA TRP A 6 6.48 9.96 3.48
C TRP A 6 5.79 9.09 2.44
N SER A 7 5.66 9.57 1.19
CA SER A 7 5.12 8.77 0.08
C SER A 7 5.98 7.54 -0.24
N ALA A 8 7.31 7.67 -0.20
CA ALA A 8 8.21 6.54 -0.40
C ALA A 8 8.10 5.53 0.76
N SER A 9 8.00 6.00 2.00
CA SER A 9 7.84 5.15 3.18
C SER A 9 6.53 4.37 3.17
N SER A 10 5.41 5.01 2.79
CA SER A 10 4.11 4.31 2.68
C SER A 10 4.12 3.32 1.52
N GLY A 11 4.77 3.65 0.41
CA GLY A 11 5.01 2.73 -0.70
C GLY A 11 5.82 1.49 -0.30
N MET A 12 6.90 1.67 0.47
CA MET A 12 7.70 0.54 0.98
C MET A 12 6.90 -0.35 1.94
N GLN A 13 6.12 0.24 2.85
CA GLN A 13 5.25 -0.53 3.75
C GLN A 13 4.18 -1.33 2.98
N ALA A 14 3.59 -0.71 1.94
CA ALA A 14 2.64 -1.40 1.07
C ALA A 14 3.31 -2.60 0.35
N GLN A 15 4.53 -2.43 -0.15
CA GLN A 15 5.26 -3.54 -0.79
C GLN A 15 5.61 -4.64 0.21
N GLN A 16 6.03 -4.29 1.44
CA GLN A 16 6.30 -5.27 2.49
C GLN A 16 5.06 -6.11 2.80
N LEU A 17 3.90 -5.47 3.00
CA LEU A 17 2.63 -6.16 3.23
C LEU A 17 2.29 -7.14 2.08
N ASN A 18 2.53 -6.72 0.84
CA ASN A 18 2.27 -7.56 -0.32
C ASN A 18 3.16 -8.82 -0.31
N VAL A 19 4.45 -8.65 -0.02
CA VAL A 19 5.40 -9.77 0.09
C VAL A 19 5.02 -10.71 1.24
N ASP A 20 4.58 -10.17 2.37
CA ASP A 20 4.17 -10.97 3.52
C ASP A 20 2.94 -11.83 3.19
N ILE A 21 1.94 -11.26 2.49
CA ILE A 21 0.75 -12.00 2.06
C ILE A 21 1.10 -13.06 1.02
N ILE A 22 1.96 -12.74 0.05
CA ILE A 22 2.44 -13.73 -0.93
C ILE A 22 3.16 -14.87 -0.22
N SER A 23 4.05 -14.55 0.73
CA SER A 23 4.79 -15.53 1.51
C SER A 23 3.87 -16.42 2.33
N ASN A 24 2.84 -15.84 2.98
CA ASN A 24 1.86 -16.60 3.74
C ASN A 24 1.03 -17.54 2.85
N ASN A 25 0.61 -17.07 1.68
CA ASN A 25 -0.13 -17.90 0.72
C ASN A 25 0.74 -19.05 0.19
N LEU A 26 2.01 -18.78 -0.11
CA LEU A 26 2.95 -19.77 -0.62
C LEU A 26 3.25 -20.83 0.43
N ALA A 27 3.48 -20.41 1.68
CA ALA A 27 3.73 -21.32 2.80
C ALA A 27 2.56 -22.27 3.08
N ASN A 28 1.32 -21.83 2.82
CA ASN A 28 0.11 -22.60 3.10
C ASN A 28 -0.55 -23.22 1.85
N VAL A 29 0.14 -23.25 0.70
CA VAL A 29 -0.44 -23.73 -0.57
C VAL A 29 -0.89 -25.19 -0.49
N ASN A 30 -0.22 -26.02 0.32
CA ASN A 30 -0.53 -27.44 0.50
C ASN A 30 -1.42 -27.73 1.73
N THR A 31 -1.81 -26.70 2.48
CA THR A 31 -2.65 -26.86 3.67
C THR A 31 -4.11 -27.03 3.24
N THR A 32 -4.70 -28.19 3.53
CA THR A 32 -6.10 -28.48 3.19
C THR A 32 -7.06 -27.50 3.89
N GLY A 33 -7.93 -26.84 3.11
CA GLY A 33 -8.88 -25.86 3.63
C GLY A 33 -8.35 -24.43 3.78
N PHE A 34 -7.09 -24.16 3.38
CA PHE A 34 -6.53 -22.82 3.39
C PHE A 34 -7.22 -21.89 2.38
N LYS A 35 -7.50 -20.65 2.80
CA LYS A 35 -8.10 -19.60 1.96
C LYS A 35 -7.05 -18.55 1.63
N LYS A 36 -6.72 -18.42 0.34
CA LYS A 36 -5.77 -17.41 -0.13
C LYS A 36 -6.25 -16.00 0.21
N SER A 37 -5.32 -15.14 0.60
CA SER A 37 -5.57 -13.72 0.86
C SER A 37 -4.86 -12.86 -0.18
N ARG A 38 -5.35 -11.63 -0.45
CA ARG A 38 -4.73 -10.69 -1.39
C ARG A 38 -4.78 -9.29 -0.81
N ALA A 39 -3.67 -8.56 -0.88
CA ALA A 39 -3.66 -7.13 -0.59
C ALA A 39 -4.27 -6.35 -1.75
N GLU A 40 -5.12 -5.38 -1.41
CA GLU A 40 -5.57 -4.34 -2.32
C GLU A 40 -5.15 -2.99 -1.75
N PHE A 41 -4.55 -2.16 -2.59
CA PHE A 41 -4.10 -0.81 -2.22
C PHE A 41 -5.09 0.22 -2.76
N LYS A 42 -5.31 1.28 -1.98
CA LYS A 42 -6.17 2.41 -2.34
C LYS A 42 -5.41 3.70 -2.13
N ASP A 43 -5.71 4.68 -2.96
CA ASP A 43 -5.12 6.00 -2.84
C ASP A 43 -5.61 6.74 -1.59
N LEU A 44 -4.78 7.67 -1.12
CA LEU A 44 -5.13 8.59 -0.05
C LEU A 44 -5.86 9.82 -0.58
N LEU A 45 -6.44 10.60 0.33
CA LEU A 45 -7.13 11.84 0.00
C LEU A 45 -6.18 12.86 -0.65
N TYR A 46 -6.60 13.43 -1.77
CA TYR A 46 -5.85 14.43 -2.52
C TYR A 46 -5.94 15.82 -1.87
N GLU A 47 -4.80 16.46 -1.64
CA GLU A 47 -4.76 17.85 -1.21
C GLU A 47 -4.83 18.78 -2.42
N VAL A 48 -5.95 19.50 -2.57
CA VAL A 48 -6.12 20.51 -3.62
C VAL A 48 -5.58 21.84 -3.14
N VAL A 49 -4.38 22.21 -3.56
CA VAL A 49 -3.82 23.54 -3.29
C VAL A 49 -4.56 24.58 -4.12
N LYS A 50 -5.54 25.27 -3.52
CA LYS A 50 -6.14 26.46 -4.15
C LYS A 50 -5.07 27.55 -4.23
N ARG A 51 -4.71 27.94 -5.45
CA ARG A 51 -3.91 29.14 -5.68
C ARG A 51 -4.73 30.34 -5.17
N PRO A 52 -4.18 31.21 -4.31
CA PRO A 52 -4.87 32.44 -3.95
C PRO A 52 -5.11 33.24 -5.23
N SER A 53 -6.37 33.60 -5.47
CA SER A 53 -6.77 34.50 -6.53
C SER A 53 -6.11 35.85 -6.28
N VAL A 54 -5.14 36.18 -7.13
CA VAL A 54 -4.63 37.55 -7.20
C VAL A 54 -5.57 38.32 -8.12
N TYR A 55 -6.32 39.23 -7.48
CA TYR A 55 -7.37 40.14 -7.98
C TYR A 55 -8.72 39.52 -8.32
#